data_AF-A0A3A6QDN9-F1
#
_entry.id   AF-A0A3A6QDN9-F1
#
_cell.length_a   1.000
_cell.length_b   1.000
_cell.length_c   1.000
_cell.angle_alpha   90.00
_cell.angle_beta   90.00
_cell.angle_gamma   90.00
#
_symmetry.space_group_name_H-M   'P 1'
#
loop_
_entity.id
_entity.type
_entity.pdbx_description
1 polymer ?
#
loop_
_entity_poly.entity_id
_entity_poly.type
_entity_poly.pdbx_seq_one_letter_code
_entity_poly.pdbx_strand_id
1 'polypeptide(L)'
;MQDQGLAHFESVEDFKRAFLPTHQACVEAGKNLATSEEKIKTNAAIVEKLYEELDGCLDDINDYFRIHRNTLDASLEKLTSSEGPSNTLDKERKASKAFSQVLQEGKLLITLSNQVPLDEHIDVQLDKNFRQLCTDVHETLDILSNIRQAEDEYFARCKVLGDEKRAEEKRKIEAQLRLDAEAQVVADRRQSLKKKLLCTGVFIFAVAGFIMSQMA
;
A
#
# COMPACT_ATOMS: atom_id res chain seq x y z
N MET A 1 -69.51 36.79 18.13
CA MET A 1 -69.72 35.32 18.12
C MET A 1 -68.49 34.66 18.72
N GLN A 2 -68.36 34.62 20.06
CA GLN A 2 -67.08 34.28 20.70
C GLN A 2 -67.15 33.39 21.96
N ASP A 3 -68.29 32.75 22.28
CA ASP A 3 -68.46 31.99 23.54
C ASP A 3 -68.81 30.50 23.40
N GLN A 4 -68.78 29.90 22.21
CA GLN A 4 -69.27 28.53 22.04
C GLN A 4 -68.30 27.40 22.45
N GLY A 5 -67.00 27.69 22.64
CA GLY A 5 -66.03 26.65 22.99
C GLY A 5 -66.03 26.22 24.47
N LEU A 6 -66.38 27.14 25.38
CA LEU A 6 -66.36 26.91 26.83
C LEU A 6 -67.63 26.24 27.38
N ALA A 7 -68.72 26.26 26.62
CA ALA A 7 -70.01 25.70 27.02
C ALA A 7 -70.02 24.16 27.16
N HIS A 8 -68.96 23.48 26.70
CA HIS A 8 -68.81 22.02 26.77
C HIS A 8 -68.03 21.52 28.00
N PHE A 9 -67.58 22.42 28.88
CA PHE A 9 -66.81 22.07 30.07
C PHE A 9 -67.53 22.55 31.34
N GLU A 10 -67.64 21.69 32.35
CA GLU A 10 -68.37 21.98 33.60
C GLU A 10 -67.67 23.05 34.46
N SER A 11 -66.37 23.26 34.26
CA SER A 11 -65.60 24.29 34.95
C SER A 11 -64.38 24.74 34.14
N VAL A 12 -63.82 25.91 34.49
CA VAL A 12 -62.55 26.40 33.93
C VAL A 12 -61.39 25.44 34.25
N GLU A 13 -61.44 24.74 35.38
CA GLU A 13 -60.43 23.74 35.74
C GLU A 13 -60.56 22.45 34.91
N ASP A 14 -61.77 22.04 34.51
CA ASP A 14 -61.95 20.93 33.56
C ASP A 14 -61.45 21.26 32.16
N PHE A 15 -61.72 22.48 31.69
CA PHE A 15 -61.15 22.96 30.43
C PHE A 15 -59.62 22.95 30.47
N LYS A 16 -59.02 23.48 31.56
CA LYS A 16 -57.56 23.46 31.74
C LYS A 16 -57.00 22.04 31.78
N ARG A 17 -57.63 21.11 32.51
CA ARG A 17 -57.21 19.70 32.58
C ARG A 17 -57.25 19.00 31.23
N ALA A 18 -58.26 19.28 30.41
CA ALA A 18 -58.40 18.67 29.08
C ALA A 18 -57.49 19.33 28.03
N PHE A 19 -57.30 20.64 28.10
CA PHE A 19 -56.63 21.40 27.06
C PHE A 19 -55.11 21.56 27.29
N LEU A 20 -54.65 21.76 28.54
CA LEU A 20 -53.23 22.01 28.83
C LEU A 20 -52.30 20.87 28.40
N PRO A 21 -52.61 19.57 28.64
CA PRO A 21 -51.75 18.48 28.19
C PRO A 21 -51.64 18.43 26.67
N THR A 22 -52.76 18.62 25.96
CA THR A 22 -52.82 18.61 24.50
C THR A 22 -52.07 19.80 23.90
N HIS A 23 -52.22 20.98 24.51
CA HIS A 23 -51.49 22.18 24.12
C HIS A 23 -50.00 22.04 24.40
N GLN A 24 -49.59 21.50 25.55
CA GLN A 24 -48.17 21.22 25.85
C GLN A 24 -47.60 20.21 24.86
N ALA A 25 -48.32 19.13 24.54
CA ALA A 25 -47.90 18.15 23.55
C ALA A 25 -47.75 18.78 22.15
N CYS A 26 -48.67 19.66 21.73
CA CYS A 26 -48.56 20.39 20.46
C CYS A 26 -47.38 21.38 20.45
N VAL A 27 -47.12 22.08 21.56
CA VAL A 27 -45.98 22.99 21.68
C VAL A 27 -44.65 22.22 21.68
N GLU A 28 -44.58 21.09 22.36
CA GLU A 28 -43.42 20.19 22.34
C GLU A 28 -43.22 19.58 20.95
N ALA A 29 -44.28 19.12 20.29
CA ALA A 29 -44.22 18.65 18.91
C ALA A 29 -43.73 19.74 17.96
N GLY A 30 -44.22 20.98 18.09
CA GLY A 30 -43.76 22.12 17.30
C GLY A 30 -42.29 22.48 17.53
N LYS A 31 -41.81 22.43 18.78
CA LYS A 31 -40.39 22.62 19.11
C LYS A 31 -39.52 21.49 18.54
N ASN A 32 -39.99 20.25 18.60
CA ASN A 32 -39.31 19.09 18.02
C ASN A 32 -39.25 19.17 16.49
N LEU A 33 -40.30 19.72 15.86
CA LEU A 33 -40.33 19.93 14.41
C LEU A 33 -39.35 21.02 13.97
N ALA A 34 -39.31 22.16 14.68
CA ALA A 34 -38.36 23.23 14.41
C ALA A 34 -36.90 22.77 14.58
N THR A 35 -36.60 22.02 15.64
CA THR A 35 -35.25 21.42 15.84
C THR A 35 -34.92 20.35 14.80
N SER A 36 -35.92 19.61 14.31
CA SER A 36 -35.73 18.66 13.21
C SER A 36 -35.45 19.37 11.88
N GLU A 37 -36.18 20.44 11.56
CA GLU A 37 -35.93 21.25 10.36
C GLU A 37 -34.55 21.91 10.37
N GLU A 38 -34.12 22.41 11.53
CA GLU A 38 -32.79 23.00 11.71
C GLU A 38 -31.68 21.94 11.55
N LYS A 39 -31.89 20.73 12.07
CA LYS A 39 -30.99 19.58 11.81
C LYS A 39 -30.94 19.19 10.34
N ILE A 40 -32.08 19.15 9.65
CA ILE A 40 -32.14 18.79 8.22
C ILE A 40 -31.37 19.84 7.40
N LYS A 41 -31.58 21.14 7.65
CA LYS A 41 -30.82 22.21 6.99
C LYS A 41 -29.33 22.13 7.28
N THR A 42 -28.94 21.85 8.51
CA THR A 42 -27.53 21.70 8.89
C THR A 42 -26.89 20.51 8.16
N ASN A 43 -27.60 19.37 8.11
CA ASN A 43 -27.14 18.19 7.39
C ASN A 43 -27.07 18.42 5.87
N ALA A 44 -28.03 19.13 5.29
CA ALA A 44 -28.01 19.49 3.88
C ALA A 44 -26.80 20.36 3.53
N ALA A 45 -26.49 21.38 4.34
CA ALA A 45 -25.31 22.22 4.16
C ALA A 45 -23.98 21.42 4.32
N ILE A 46 -23.95 20.44 5.23
CA ILE A 46 -22.80 19.54 5.37
C ILE A 46 -22.65 18.67 4.12
N VAL A 47 -23.75 18.14 3.58
CA VAL A 47 -23.73 17.33 2.36
C VAL A 47 -23.31 18.17 1.14
N GLU A 48 -23.82 19.39 0.98
CA GLU A 48 -23.39 20.31 -0.09
C GLU A 48 -21.90 20.64 -0.01
N LYS A 49 -21.39 20.93 1.19
CA LYS A 49 -19.96 21.23 1.36
C LYS A 49 -19.09 20.02 1.04
N LEU A 50 -19.47 18.84 1.50
CA LEU A 50 -18.76 17.60 1.18
C LEU A 50 -18.87 17.25 -0.31
N TYR A 51 -19.96 17.63 -0.96
CA TYR A 51 -20.13 17.52 -2.40
C TYR A 51 -19.14 18.43 -3.15
N GLU A 52 -19.02 19.71 -2.78
CA GLU A 52 -18.05 20.62 -3.39
C GLU A 52 -16.60 20.17 -3.20
N GLU A 53 -16.27 19.64 -2.01
CA GLU A 53 -14.95 19.08 -1.72
C GLU A 53 -14.65 17.83 -2.58
N LEU A 54 -15.66 16.98 -2.84
CA LEU A 54 -15.53 15.81 -3.70
C LEU A 54 -15.36 16.18 -5.19
N ASP A 55 -16.10 17.18 -5.66
CA ASP A 55 -16.04 17.68 -7.04
C ASP A 55 -14.67 18.31 -7.35
N GLY A 56 -14.14 19.12 -6.43
CA GLY A 56 -12.77 19.65 -6.55
C GLY A 56 -11.71 18.55 -6.55
N CYS A 57 -11.88 17.50 -5.74
CA CYS A 57 -10.99 16.34 -5.76
C CYS A 57 -11.06 15.57 -7.09
N LEU A 58 -12.24 15.49 -7.72
CA LEU A 58 -12.41 14.87 -9.05
C LEU A 58 -11.64 15.63 -10.13
N ASP A 59 -11.68 16.96 -10.10
CA ASP A 59 -10.93 17.80 -11.03
C ASP A 59 -9.42 17.62 -10.84
N ASP A 60 -8.93 17.59 -9.60
CA ASP A 60 -7.52 17.32 -9.29
C ASP A 60 -7.07 15.95 -9.79
N ILE A 61 -7.91 14.92 -9.64
CA ILE A 61 -7.70 13.57 -10.14
C ILE A 61 -7.62 13.58 -11.68
N ASN A 62 -8.55 14.24 -12.35
CA ASN A 62 -8.58 14.33 -13.81
C ASN A 62 -7.38 15.09 -14.39
N ASP A 63 -6.99 16.20 -13.76
CA ASP A 63 -5.82 16.96 -14.16
C ASP A 63 -4.53 16.15 -13.94
N TYR A 64 -4.45 15.39 -12.84
CA TYR A 64 -3.35 14.47 -12.61
C TYR A 64 -3.22 13.47 -13.76
N PHE A 65 -4.32 12.86 -14.24
CA PHE A 65 -4.26 11.94 -15.37
C PHE A 65 -3.81 12.58 -16.66
N ARG A 66 -4.36 13.76 -16.97
CA ARG A 66 -3.98 14.46 -18.20
C ARG A 66 -2.48 14.73 -18.24
N ILE A 67 -1.88 15.00 -17.08
CA ILE A 67 -0.45 15.33 -16.97
C ILE A 67 0.43 14.08 -16.89
N HIS A 68 0.00 13.03 -16.18
CA HIS A 68 0.87 11.93 -15.77
C HIS A 68 0.68 10.61 -16.54
N ARG A 69 -0.37 10.46 -17.37
CA ARG A 69 -0.64 9.22 -18.13
C ARG A 69 0.57 8.70 -18.92
N ASN A 70 1.20 9.55 -19.72
CA ASN A 70 2.38 9.16 -20.51
C ASN A 70 3.57 8.74 -19.63
N THR A 71 3.67 9.28 -18.41
CA THR A 71 4.74 8.96 -17.46
C THR A 71 4.52 7.59 -16.83
N LEU A 72 3.27 7.22 -16.57
CA LEU A 72 2.87 5.90 -16.07
C LEU A 72 3.13 4.83 -17.12
N ASP A 73 2.68 5.06 -18.36
CA ASP A 73 2.89 4.13 -19.48
C ASP A 73 4.39 3.88 -19.73
N ALA A 74 5.19 4.95 -19.78
CA ALA A 74 6.65 4.84 -19.93
C ALA A 74 7.33 4.15 -18.74
N SER A 75 6.79 4.28 -17.52
CA SER A 75 7.34 3.59 -16.35
C SER A 75 7.03 2.09 -16.38
N LEU A 76 5.85 1.71 -16.85
CA LEU A 76 5.45 0.31 -17.06
C LEU A 76 6.32 -0.35 -18.15
N GLU A 77 6.59 0.36 -19.25
CA GLU A 77 7.45 -0.12 -20.33
C GLU A 77 8.89 -0.35 -19.85
N LYS A 78 9.43 0.53 -19.00
CA LYS A 78 10.76 0.34 -18.38
C LYS A 78 10.83 -0.87 -17.47
N LEU A 79 9.81 -1.09 -16.64
CA LEU A 79 9.77 -2.25 -15.75
C LEU A 79 9.71 -3.57 -16.52
N THR A 80 8.99 -3.59 -17.65
CA THR A 80 8.90 -4.76 -18.53
C THR A 80 10.17 -4.99 -19.34
N SER A 81 10.92 -3.93 -19.69
CA SER A 81 12.24 -4.04 -20.33
C SER A 81 13.39 -4.36 -19.36
N SER A 82 13.09 -4.64 -18.09
CA SER A 82 14.08 -4.91 -17.02
C SER A 82 14.98 -3.71 -16.67
N GLU A 83 14.56 -2.49 -17.02
CA GLU A 83 15.10 -1.29 -16.42
C GLU A 83 14.49 -1.10 -15.02
N GLY A 84 15.29 -0.64 -14.07
CA GLY A 84 14.85 -0.49 -12.68
C GLY A 84 13.70 0.52 -12.50
N PRO A 85 12.92 0.41 -11.40
CA PRO A 85 11.82 1.32 -11.12
C PRO A 85 12.29 2.78 -11.03
N SER A 86 11.52 3.68 -11.63
CA SER A 86 11.79 5.11 -11.63
C SER A 86 11.39 5.77 -10.31
N ASN A 87 12.15 6.76 -9.85
CA ASN A 87 11.81 7.60 -8.68
C ASN A 87 10.48 8.37 -8.86
N THR A 88 9.96 8.46 -10.08
CA THR A 88 8.62 9.01 -10.35
C THR A 88 7.52 8.14 -9.73
N LEU A 89 7.71 6.82 -9.65
CA LEU A 89 6.72 5.87 -9.11
C LEU A 89 6.42 6.08 -7.63
N ASP A 90 7.35 6.60 -6.83
CA ASP A 90 7.09 6.91 -5.42
C ASP A 90 6.05 8.02 -5.24
N LYS A 91 6.02 8.99 -6.16
CA LYS A 91 4.99 10.03 -6.17
C LYS A 91 3.65 9.44 -6.61
N GLU A 92 3.65 8.57 -7.61
CA GLU A 92 2.48 7.85 -8.09
C GLU A 92 1.84 6.96 -7.00
N ARG A 93 2.66 6.28 -6.17
CA ARG A 93 2.17 5.49 -5.03
C ARG A 93 1.47 6.34 -3.97
N LYS A 94 1.99 7.55 -3.71
CA LYS A 94 1.34 8.49 -2.77
C LYS A 94 0.02 9.01 -3.34
N ALA A 95 -0.03 9.31 -4.63
CA ALA A 95 -1.26 9.69 -5.33
C ALA A 95 -2.29 8.54 -5.30
N SER A 96 -1.88 7.30 -5.58
CA SER A 96 -2.73 6.09 -5.49
C SER A 96 -3.43 5.96 -4.14
N LYS A 97 -2.68 6.18 -3.05
CA LYS A 97 -3.22 6.12 -1.69
C LYS A 97 -4.24 7.22 -1.44
N ALA A 98 -3.98 8.43 -1.92
CA ALA A 98 -4.93 9.54 -1.85
C ALA A 98 -6.21 9.23 -2.64
N PHE A 99 -6.10 8.71 -3.86
CA PHE A 99 -7.27 8.33 -4.68
C PHE A 99 -8.10 7.21 -4.05
N SER A 100 -7.45 6.22 -3.45
CA SER A 100 -8.14 5.16 -2.70
C SER A 100 -8.92 5.73 -1.52
N GLN A 101 -8.36 6.73 -0.83
CA GLN A 101 -9.01 7.40 0.28
C GLN A 101 -10.21 8.23 -0.18
N VAL A 102 -10.09 8.98 -1.29
CA VAL A 102 -11.20 9.73 -1.90
C VAL A 102 -12.34 8.78 -2.29
N LEU A 103 -12.05 7.62 -2.89
CA LEU A 103 -13.06 6.62 -3.21
C LEU A 103 -13.79 6.09 -1.96
N GLN A 104 -13.05 5.94 -0.86
CA GLN A 104 -13.60 5.46 0.41
C GLN A 104 -14.49 6.52 1.08
N GLU A 105 -14.07 7.78 1.02
CA GLU A 105 -14.83 8.94 1.49
C GLU A 105 -16.10 9.15 0.64
N GLY A 106 -16.03 9.02 -0.68
CA GLY A 106 -17.20 9.07 -1.56
C GLY A 106 -18.22 7.95 -1.27
N LYS A 107 -17.75 6.73 -0.97
CA LYS A 107 -18.64 5.63 -0.53
C LYS A 107 -19.35 5.95 0.78
N LEU A 108 -18.63 6.59 1.71
CA LEU A 108 -19.20 7.01 2.98
C LEU A 108 -20.24 8.12 2.77
N LEU A 109 -19.97 9.07 1.88
CA LEU A 109 -20.89 10.14 1.51
C LEU A 109 -22.20 9.60 0.91
N ILE A 110 -22.13 8.65 -0.02
CA ILE A 110 -23.32 7.95 -0.56
C ILE A 110 -24.07 7.19 0.54
N THR A 111 -23.34 6.56 1.46
CA THR A 111 -23.98 5.82 2.56
C THR A 111 -24.74 6.78 3.49
N LEU A 112 -24.18 7.96 3.74
CA LEU A 112 -24.81 9.02 4.54
C LEU A 112 -25.97 9.68 3.78
N SER A 113 -25.85 9.89 2.48
CA SER A 113 -26.90 10.48 1.64
C SER A 113 -28.16 9.61 1.64
N ASN A 114 -28.01 8.28 1.58
CA ASN A 114 -29.11 7.33 1.66
C ASN A 114 -29.84 7.33 3.03
N GLN A 115 -29.23 7.89 4.08
CA GLN A 115 -29.82 7.96 5.42
C GLN A 115 -30.49 9.31 5.72
N VAL A 116 -30.30 10.31 4.86
CA VAL A 116 -30.85 11.65 5.01
C VAL A 116 -31.84 11.91 3.87
N PRO A 117 -33.06 12.40 4.14
CA PRO A 117 -33.96 12.82 3.07
C PRO A 117 -33.36 14.06 2.38
N LEU A 118 -32.71 13.83 1.24
CA LEU A 118 -32.14 14.87 0.36
C LEU A 118 -33.14 15.27 -0.71
N ASP A 119 -32.98 16.48 -1.26
CA ASP A 119 -33.71 16.89 -2.45
C ASP A 119 -33.35 16.00 -3.64
N GLU A 120 -34.37 15.63 -4.43
CA GLU A 120 -34.25 14.70 -5.57
C GLU A 120 -33.18 15.14 -6.58
N HIS A 121 -33.01 16.46 -6.76
CA HIS A 121 -31.97 17.01 -7.63
C HIS A 121 -30.54 16.76 -7.10
N ILE A 122 -30.33 16.93 -5.80
CA ILE A 122 -29.03 16.74 -5.14
C ILE A 122 -28.67 15.26 -5.16
N ASP A 123 -29.64 14.39 -4.88
CA ASP A 123 -29.44 12.93 -4.86
C ASP A 123 -29.04 12.37 -6.24
N VAL A 124 -29.71 12.83 -7.30
CA VAL A 124 -29.36 12.45 -8.69
C VAL A 124 -27.97 12.94 -9.10
N GLN A 125 -27.58 14.16 -8.71
CA GLN A 125 -26.23 14.66 -9.00
C GLN A 125 -25.16 13.90 -8.23
N LEU A 126 -25.41 13.61 -6.95
CA LEU A 126 -24.48 12.87 -6.10
C LEU A 126 -24.21 11.46 -6.65
N ASP A 127 -25.26 10.73 -7.05
CA ASP A 127 -25.13 9.38 -7.63
C ASP A 127 -24.38 9.43 -8.98
N LYS A 128 -24.65 10.44 -9.82
CA LYS A 128 -23.95 10.60 -11.10
C LYS A 128 -22.46 10.87 -10.89
N ASN A 129 -22.09 11.80 -10.02
CA ASN A 129 -20.69 12.14 -9.75
C ASN A 129 -19.96 10.99 -9.06
N PHE A 130 -20.63 10.27 -8.17
CA PHE A 130 -20.05 9.09 -7.52
C PHE A 130 -19.77 7.96 -8.52
N ARG A 131 -20.66 7.71 -9.49
CA ARG A 131 -20.42 6.73 -10.56
C ARG A 131 -19.25 7.15 -11.45
N GLN A 132 -19.13 8.44 -11.76
CA GLN A 132 -18.01 8.99 -12.52
C GLN A 132 -16.69 8.80 -11.75
N LEU A 133 -16.64 9.20 -10.47
CA LEU A 133 -15.52 8.97 -9.56
C LEU A 133 -15.11 7.51 -9.51
N CYS A 134 -16.10 6.61 -9.38
CA CYS A 134 -15.84 5.18 -9.33
C CYS A 134 -15.19 4.66 -10.61
N THR A 135 -15.58 5.19 -11.77
CA THR A 135 -15.02 4.80 -13.07
C THR A 135 -13.59 5.31 -13.21
N ASP A 136 -13.37 6.61 -13.03
CA ASP A 136 -12.08 7.27 -13.27
C ASP A 136 -11.00 6.82 -12.25
N VAL A 137 -11.40 6.63 -10.99
CA VAL A 137 -10.48 6.14 -9.94
C VAL A 137 -10.20 4.65 -10.09
N HIS A 138 -11.15 3.80 -10.50
CA HIS A 138 -10.86 2.37 -10.70
C HIS A 138 -9.87 2.13 -11.82
N GLU A 139 -10.05 2.77 -12.99
CA GLU A 139 -9.12 2.63 -14.11
C GLU A 139 -7.68 2.93 -13.67
N THR A 140 -7.54 3.93 -12.81
CA THR A 140 -6.25 4.36 -12.28
C THR A 140 -5.65 3.40 -11.29
N LEU A 141 -6.47 2.95 -10.33
CA LEU A 141 -6.02 1.99 -9.34
C LEU A 141 -5.61 0.68 -10.03
N ASP A 142 -6.27 0.30 -11.11
CA ASP A 142 -5.92 -0.86 -11.93
C ASP A 142 -4.56 -0.67 -12.62
N ILE A 143 -4.31 0.48 -13.26
CA ILE A 143 -3.01 0.79 -13.88
C ILE A 143 -1.89 0.80 -12.83
N LEU A 144 -2.09 1.45 -11.68
CA LEU A 144 -1.11 1.51 -10.61
C LEU A 144 -0.88 0.14 -9.96
N SER A 145 -1.93 -0.68 -9.87
CA SER A 145 -1.83 -2.08 -9.41
C SER A 145 -0.98 -2.92 -10.36
N ASN A 146 -1.20 -2.79 -11.67
CA ASN A 146 -0.40 -3.50 -12.68
C ASN A 146 1.08 -3.09 -12.62
N ILE A 147 1.36 -1.79 -12.46
CA ILE A 147 2.73 -1.29 -12.26
C ILE A 147 3.35 -1.93 -11.01
N ARG A 148 2.61 -1.97 -9.90
CA ARG A 148 3.11 -2.54 -8.65
C ARG A 148 3.41 -4.03 -8.78
N GLN A 149 2.55 -4.78 -9.45
CA GLN A 149 2.80 -6.19 -9.73
C GLN A 149 4.07 -6.39 -10.57
N ALA A 150 4.29 -5.55 -11.58
CA ALA A 150 5.51 -5.60 -12.39
C ALA A 150 6.78 -5.25 -11.57
N GLU A 151 6.68 -4.32 -10.62
CA GLU A 151 7.78 -4.01 -9.69
C GLU A 151 8.10 -5.19 -8.77
N ASP A 152 7.08 -5.84 -8.20
CA ASP A 152 7.25 -7.00 -7.33
C ASP A 152 7.94 -8.15 -8.10
N GLU A 153 7.54 -8.38 -9.35
CA GLU A 153 8.19 -9.34 -10.23
C GLU A 153 9.65 -8.97 -10.54
N TYR A 154 9.92 -7.69 -10.83
CA TYR A 154 11.28 -7.20 -11.08
C TYR A 154 12.19 -7.43 -9.87
N PHE A 155 11.76 -7.02 -8.67
CA PHE A 155 12.56 -7.19 -7.46
C PHE A 155 12.72 -8.67 -7.07
N ALA A 156 11.71 -9.51 -7.31
CA ALA A 156 11.84 -10.95 -7.15
C ALA A 156 12.92 -11.53 -8.08
N ARG A 157 12.95 -11.12 -9.36
CA ARG A 157 14.00 -11.51 -10.30
C ARG A 157 15.38 -11.05 -9.85
N CYS A 158 15.54 -9.80 -9.43
CA CYS A 158 16.81 -9.27 -8.92
C CYS A 158 17.31 -10.07 -7.70
N LYS A 159 16.40 -10.46 -6.80
CA LYS A 159 16.73 -11.25 -5.62
C LYS A 159 17.29 -12.63 -6.01
N VAL A 160 16.61 -13.33 -6.93
CA VAL A 160 17.08 -14.63 -7.43
C VAL A 160 18.46 -14.52 -8.07
N LEU A 161 18.68 -13.54 -8.95
CA LEU A 161 19.99 -13.31 -9.58
C LEU A 161 21.09 -13.00 -8.55
N GLY A 162 20.75 -12.25 -7.49
CA GLY A 162 21.66 -12.00 -6.38
C GLY A 162 22.00 -13.25 -5.58
N ASP A 163 21.03 -14.13 -5.36
CA ASP A 163 21.22 -15.41 -4.67
C ASP A 163 22.08 -16.37 -5.52
N GLU A 164 21.84 -16.42 -6.83
CA GLU A 164 22.61 -17.22 -7.78
C GLU A 164 24.07 -16.77 -7.86
N LYS A 165 24.33 -15.45 -7.98
CA LYS A 165 25.69 -14.91 -7.98
C LYS A 165 26.44 -15.26 -6.69
N ARG A 166 25.79 -15.11 -5.53
CA ARG A 166 26.37 -15.49 -4.23
C ARG A 166 26.67 -16.99 -4.15
N ALA A 167 25.79 -17.83 -4.68
CA ALA A 167 26.00 -19.27 -4.74
C ALA A 167 27.17 -19.64 -5.67
N GLU A 168 27.29 -18.99 -6.83
CA GLU A 168 28.42 -19.19 -7.75
C GLU A 168 29.76 -18.75 -7.14
N GLU A 169 29.81 -17.58 -6.49
CA GLU A 169 31.01 -17.10 -5.80
C GLU A 169 31.44 -18.09 -4.70
N LYS A 170 30.48 -18.58 -3.91
CA LYS A 170 30.75 -19.59 -2.89
C LYS A 170 31.33 -20.87 -3.50
N ARG A 171 30.76 -21.36 -4.61
CA ARG A 171 31.28 -22.53 -5.34
C ARG A 171 32.70 -22.30 -5.87
N LYS A 172 33.00 -21.11 -6.39
CA LYS A 172 34.34 -20.75 -6.87
C LYS A 172 35.36 -20.74 -5.72
N ILE A 173 35.01 -20.18 -4.56
CA ILE A 173 35.87 -20.18 -3.37
C ILE A 173 36.11 -21.61 -2.88
N GLU A 174 35.07 -22.43 -2.76
CA GLU A 174 35.20 -23.84 -2.35
C GLU A 174 36.06 -24.65 -3.33
N ALA A 175 35.92 -24.43 -4.63
CA ALA A 175 36.75 -25.06 -5.64
C ALA A 175 38.22 -24.63 -5.52
N GLN A 176 38.49 -23.34 -5.31
CA GLN A 176 39.85 -22.84 -5.12
C GLN A 176 40.50 -23.43 -3.87
N LEU A 177 39.79 -23.47 -2.74
CA LEU A 177 40.28 -24.07 -1.50
C LEU A 177 40.62 -25.56 -1.66
N ARG A 178 39.85 -26.31 -2.47
CA ARG A 178 40.16 -27.70 -2.79
C ARG A 178 41.44 -27.83 -3.61
N LEU A 179 41.60 -27.01 -4.65
CA LEU A 179 42.81 -26.99 -5.47
C LEU A 179 44.05 -26.64 -4.65
N ASP A 180 43.94 -25.64 -3.76
CA ASP A 180 45.05 -25.23 -2.90
C ASP A 180 45.42 -26.33 -1.88
N ALA A 181 44.43 -27.02 -1.31
CA ALA A 181 44.65 -28.15 -0.42
C ALA A 181 45.35 -29.32 -1.13
N GLU A 182 44.93 -29.67 -2.36
CA GLU A 182 45.58 -30.70 -3.16
C GLU A 182 47.01 -30.32 -3.53
N ALA A 183 47.25 -29.07 -3.92
CA ALA A 183 48.58 -28.55 -4.22
C ALA A 183 49.50 -28.63 -2.98
N GLN A 184 48.98 -28.33 -1.80
CA GLN A 184 49.72 -28.42 -0.55
C GLN A 184 50.07 -29.87 -0.19
N VAL A 185 49.14 -30.81 -0.34
CA VAL A 185 49.42 -32.25 -0.14
C VAL A 185 50.52 -32.74 -1.09
N VAL A 186 50.51 -32.30 -2.35
CA VAL A 186 51.55 -32.63 -3.33
C VAL A 186 52.89 -32.01 -2.93
N ALA A 187 52.91 -30.75 -2.48
CA ALA A 187 54.12 -30.08 -2.01
C ALA A 187 54.73 -30.78 -0.79
N ASP A 188 53.91 -31.15 0.18
CA ASP A 188 54.33 -31.87 1.39
C ASP A 188 54.92 -33.25 1.05
N ARG A 189 54.26 -33.99 0.15
CA ARG A 189 54.78 -35.27 -0.37
C ARG A 189 56.15 -35.08 -1.04
N ARG A 190 56.31 -34.06 -1.89
CA ARG A 190 57.59 -33.74 -2.54
C ARG A 190 58.66 -33.38 -1.53
N GLN A 191 58.34 -32.58 -0.51
CA GLN A 191 59.31 -32.19 0.52
C GLN A 191 59.73 -33.40 1.38
N SER A 192 58.79 -34.27 1.74
CA SER A 192 59.07 -35.52 2.45
C SER A 192 59.99 -36.44 1.64
N LEU A 193 59.73 -36.61 0.33
CA LEU A 193 60.59 -37.36 -0.58
C LEU A 193 62.01 -36.77 -0.65
N LYS A 194 62.15 -35.44 -0.78
CA LYS A 194 63.46 -34.77 -0.76
C LYS A 194 64.24 -35.04 0.53
N LYS A 195 63.57 -34.94 1.70
CA LYS A 195 64.21 -35.25 3.00
C LYS A 195 64.69 -36.69 3.05
N LYS A 196 63.85 -37.66 2.65
CA LYS A 196 64.22 -39.08 2.61
C LYS A 196 65.44 -39.32 1.72
N LEU A 197 65.42 -38.80 0.49
CA LEU A 197 66.51 -38.92 -0.46
C LEU A 197 67.84 -38.37 0.08
N LEU A 198 67.80 -37.19 0.72
CA LEU A 198 68.98 -36.57 1.33
C LEU A 198 69.53 -37.40 2.48
N CYS A 199 68.68 -37.91 3.38
CA CYS A 199 69.10 -38.81 4.45
C CYS A 199 69.71 -40.11 3.92
N THR A 200 69.12 -40.75 2.90
CA THR A 200 69.74 -41.92 2.25
C THR A 200 71.07 -41.58 1.59
N GLY A 201 71.19 -40.42 0.94
CA GLY A 201 72.45 -39.97 0.35
C GLY A 201 73.54 -39.83 1.42
N VAL A 202 73.25 -39.12 2.51
CA VAL A 202 74.18 -38.96 3.65
C VAL A 202 74.56 -40.32 4.25
N PHE A 203 73.60 -41.24 4.41
CA PHE A 203 73.87 -42.59 4.91
C PHE A 203 74.81 -43.36 3.98
N ILE A 204 74.57 -43.33 2.66
CA ILE A 204 75.44 -43.98 1.67
C ILE A 204 76.86 -43.40 1.73
N PHE A 205 76.99 -42.06 1.80
CA PHE A 205 78.30 -41.42 1.93
C PHE A 205 79.03 -41.80 3.22
N ALA A 206 78.32 -41.86 4.35
CA ALA A 206 78.90 -42.28 5.63
C ALA A 206 79.37 -43.74 5.59
N VAL A 207 78.56 -44.65 5.03
CA VAL A 207 78.92 -46.07 4.86
C VAL A 207 80.10 -46.23 3.90
N ALA A 208 80.09 -45.54 2.76
CA ALA A 208 81.20 -45.57 1.82
C ALA A 208 82.51 -45.04 2.43
N GLY A 209 82.44 -43.93 3.18
CA GLY A 209 83.58 -43.38 3.91
C GLY A 209 84.09 -44.33 4.99
N PHE A 210 83.20 -44.98 5.74
CA PHE A 210 83.57 -46.01 6.72
C PHE A 210 84.26 -47.20 6.05
N ILE A 211 83.70 -47.73 4.96
CA ILE A 211 84.32 -48.83 4.19
C ILE A 211 85.71 -48.43 3.69
N MET A 212 85.87 -47.24 3.11
CA MET A 212 87.19 -46.76 2.67
C MET A 212 88.17 -46.62 3.84
N SER A 213 87.73 -46.16 5.01
CA SER A 213 88.58 -46.04 6.20
C SER A 213 89.01 -47.38 6.81
N GLN A 214 88.28 -48.46 6.55
CA GLN A 214 88.61 -49.83 6.97
C GLN A 214 89.51 -50.56 5.95
N MET A 215 89.68 -50.00 4.75
CA MET A 215 90.56 -50.52 3.70
C MET A 215 91.93 -49.79 3.63
N ALA A 216 92.11 -48.73 4.40
CA ALA A 216 93.39 -48.04 4.62
C ALA A 216 94.06 -48.55 5.90
#